data_AF-A0A850PMV3-F1
#
_entry.id   AF-A0A850PMV3-F1
#
_cell.length_a   1.000
_cell.length_b   1.000
_cell.length_c   1.000
_cell.angle_alpha   90.00
_cell.angle_beta   90.00
_cell.angle_gamma   90.00
#
_symmetry.space_group_name_H-M   'P 1'
#
loop_
_entity.id
_entity.type
_entity.pdbx_description
1 polymer ?
#
loop_
_entity_poly.entity_id
_entity_poly.type
_entity_poly.pdbx_seq_one_letter_code
_entity_poly.pdbx_strand_id
1 'polypeptide(L)' 'MTSNIRAAAVVRAVIELAHDLQITVVAEGIEDAATASWLRDRDCDVGQGYYLGKPIDAAGVPDLVGFAAHLR' A
#
# COMPACT_ATOMS: atom_id res chain seq x y z
N MET A 1 -0.64 0.78 -12.00
CA MET A 1 -1.97 1.46 -12.04
C MET A 1 -1.94 2.83 -12.71
N THR A 2 -0.89 3.63 -12.48
CA THR A 2 -0.76 5.02 -12.95
C THR A 2 -0.65 5.17 -14.48
N SER A 3 -0.24 4.11 -15.20
CA SER A 3 -0.07 4.11 -16.67
C SER A 3 -1.31 3.66 -17.45
N ASN A 4 -2.40 3.22 -16.80
CA ASN A 4 -3.61 2.75 -17.46
C ASN A 4 -4.87 3.28 -16.76
N ILE A 5 -5.64 4.13 -17.45
CA ILE A 5 -6.80 4.82 -16.88
C ILE A 5 -7.93 3.87 -16.46
N ARG A 6 -8.11 2.73 -17.15
CA ARG A 6 -9.15 1.76 -16.79
C ARG A 6 -8.78 1.01 -15.52
N ALA A 7 -7.51 0.58 -15.41
CA ALA A 7 -7.01 -0.04 -14.19
C ALA A 7 -7.11 0.92 -12.99
N ALA A 8 -6.75 2.19 -13.19
CA ALA A 8 -6.87 3.23 -12.17
C ALA A 8 -8.32 3.44 -11.70
N ALA A 9 -9.30 3.39 -12.62
CA ALA A 9 -10.71 3.49 -12.29
C ALA A 9 -11.22 2.29 -11.47
N VAL A 10 -10.79 1.06 -11.82
CA VAL A 10 -11.13 -0.15 -11.05
C VAL A 10 -10.56 -0.08 -9.63
N VAL A 11 -9.28 0.27 -9.50
CA VAL A 11 -8.63 0.38 -8.17
C VAL A 11 -9.35 1.41 -7.30
N ARG A 12 -9.67 2.59 -7.85
CA ARG A 12 -10.42 3.62 -7.11
C ARG A 12 -11.78 3.09 -6.65
N ALA A 13 -12.55 2.46 -7.54
CA ALA A 13 -13.87 1.93 -7.19
C ALA A 13 -13.82 0.83 -6.12
N VAL A 14 -12.76 0.00 -6.13
CA VAL A 14 -12.55 -1.02 -5.10
C VAL A 14 -12.23 -0.40 -3.75
N ILE A 15 -11.41 0.66 -3.71
CA ILE A 15 -11.11 1.38 -2.46
C ILE A 15 -12.39 1.98 -1.87
N GLU A 16 -13.15 2.72 -2.69
CA GLU A 16 -14.42 3.33 -2.28
C GLU A 16 -15.40 2.28 -1.74
N LEU A 17 -15.58 1.17 -2.45
CA LEU A 17 -16.46 0.08 -2.02
C LEU A 17 -16.02 -0.55 -0.69
N ALA A 18 -14.71 -0.78 -0.52
CA ALA A 18 -14.21 -1.39 0.70
C ALA A 18 -14.43 -0.47 1.91
N HIS A 19 -14.23 0.85 1.74
CA HIS A 19 -14.49 1.82 2.80
C HIS A 19 -15.98 1.92 3.15
N ASP A 20 -16.88 1.90 2.17
CA ASP A 20 -18.33 1.84 2.40
C ASP A 20 -18.74 0.59 3.21
N LEU A 21 -18.01 -0.52 3.02
CA LEU A 21 -18.20 -1.79 3.73
C LEU A 21 -17.39 -1.88 5.04
N GLN A 22 -16.65 -0.84 5.41
CA GLN A 22 -15.77 -0.82 6.57
C GLN A 22 -14.69 -1.92 6.56
N ILE A 23 -14.17 -2.24 5.38
CA ILE A 23 -13.10 -3.22 5.13
C ILE A 23 -11.78 -2.48 4.88
N THR A 24 -10.71 -2.93 5.53
CA THR A 24 -9.34 -2.44 5.28
C THR A 24 -8.83 -2.92 3.91
N VAL A 25 -8.28 -1.99 3.13
CA VAL A 25 -7.71 -2.26 1.81
C VAL A 25 -6.19 -2.37 1.88
N VAL A 26 -5.67 -3.45 1.29
CA VAL A 26 -4.23 -3.63 1.08
C VAL A 26 -3.92 -3.52 -0.42
N ALA A 27 -3.12 -2.53 -0.81
CA ALA A 27 -2.58 -2.43 -2.15
C ALA A 27 -1.21 -3.14 -2.23
N GLU A 28 -1.15 -4.23 -2.97
CA GLU A 28 0.07 -5.01 -3.19
C GLU A 28 0.79 -4.63 -4.50
N GLY A 29 2.11 -4.86 -4.55
CA GLY A 29 2.92 -4.66 -5.75
C GLY A 29 3.34 -3.21 -6.01
N ILE A 30 3.53 -2.40 -4.95
CA ILE A 30 3.99 -1.01 -5.08
C ILE A 30 5.50 -0.97 -5.37
N GLU A 31 5.86 -0.64 -6.60
CA GLU A 31 7.26 -0.65 -7.09
C GLU A 31 7.86 0.74 -7.30
N ASP A 32 7.06 1.81 -7.25
CA ASP A 32 7.51 3.17 -7.49
C ASP A 32 6.77 4.22 -6.63
N ALA A 33 7.40 5.40 -6.50
CA ALA A 33 6.91 6.51 -5.69
C ALA A 33 5.59 7.10 -6.20
N ALA A 34 5.38 7.13 -7.52
CA ALA A 34 4.19 7.70 -8.13
C ALA A 34 2.97 6.84 -7.83
N THR A 35 3.10 5.52 -7.93
CA THR A 35 2.09 4.54 -7.54
C THR A 35 1.79 4.64 -6.05
N ALA A 36 2.81 4.73 -5.19
CA ALA A 36 2.62 4.88 -3.74
C ALA A 36 1.87 6.19 -3.39
N SER A 37 2.24 7.31 -4.01
CA SER A 37 1.53 8.58 -3.80
C SER A 37 0.09 8.51 -4.29
N TRP A 38 -0.13 7.97 -5.48
CA TRP A 38 -1.46 7.88 -6.08
C TRP A 38 -2.44 7.07 -5.21
N LEU A 39 -1.96 6.00 -4.57
CA LEU A 39 -2.73 5.18 -3.62
C LEU A 39 -3.01 5.92 -2.31
N ARG A 40 -2.00 6.59 -1.74
CA ARG A 40 -2.17 7.40 -0.52
C ARG A 40 -3.17 8.53 -0.71
N ASP A 41 -3.14 9.22 -1.86
CA ASP A 41 -4.06 10.30 -2.20
C ASP A 41 -5.53 9.84 -2.36
N ARG A 42 -5.75 8.52 -2.34
CA ARG A 42 -7.08 7.88 -2.43
C ARG A 42 -7.42 7.13 -1.15
N ASP A 43 -6.75 7.44 -0.06
CA ASP A 43 -6.99 6.86 1.27
C ASP A 43 -6.86 5.33 1.33
N CYS A 44 -6.02 4.73 0.46
CA CYS A 44 -5.71 3.31 0.60
C CYS A 44 -5.00 3.06 1.94
N ASP A 45 -5.52 2.11 2.73
CA ASP A 45 -5.15 1.96 4.14
C ASP A 45 -3.73 1.41 4.35
N VAL A 46 -3.38 0.37 3.58
CA VAL A 46 -2.11 -0.34 3.71
C VAL A 46 -1.49 -0.56 2.34
N GLY A 47 -0.18 -0.31 2.23
CA GLY A 47 0.60 -0.57 1.02
C GLY A 47 1.68 -1.62 1.25
N GLN A 48 1.86 -2.52 0.29
CA GLN A 48 2.97 -3.47 0.24
C GLN A 48 3.64 -3.42 -1.13
N GLY A 49 4.98 -3.40 -1.14
CA GLY A 49 5.75 -3.56 -2.36
C GLY A 49 7.22 -3.16 -2.18
N TYR A 50 8.04 -3.47 -3.18
CA TYR A 50 9.49 -3.28 -3.12
C TYR A 50 9.93 -1.83 -2.92
N TYR A 51 9.11 -0.87 -3.35
CA TYR A 51 9.37 0.55 -3.09
C TYR A 51 9.23 0.89 -1.60
N LEU A 52 8.32 0.22 -0.89
CA LEU A 52 8.07 0.46 0.55
C LEU A 52 8.99 -0.38 1.43
N GLY A 53 9.29 -1.60 1.02
CA GLY A 53 10.17 -2.51 1.72
C GLY A 53 10.30 -3.83 0.97
N LYS A 54 11.53 -4.34 0.87
CA LYS A 54 11.75 -5.68 0.32
C LYS A 54 11.35 -6.74 1.35
N PRO A 55 10.93 -7.94 0.90
CA PRO A 55 10.78 -9.08 1.79
C PRO A 55 12.07 -9.31 2.60
N ILE A 56 11.90 -9.58 3.88
CA ILE A 56 12.97 -9.93 4.81
C ILE A 56 12.76 -11.34 5.31
N ASP A 57 13.82 -11.98 5.79
CA ASP A 57 13.71 -13.25 6.48
C ASP A 57 13.09 -13.08 7.88
N ALA A 58 12.79 -14.19 8.54
CA ALA A 58 12.23 -14.18 9.88
C ALA A 58 13.15 -13.53 10.92
N ALA A 59 14.48 -13.57 10.70
CA ALA A 59 15.45 -13.02 11.64
C ALA A 59 15.48 -11.48 11.61
N GLY A 60 15.10 -10.85 10.49
CA GLY A 60 15.01 -9.39 10.37
C GLY A 60 13.70 -8.78 10.90
N VAL A 61 12.68 -9.59 11.20
CA VAL A 61 11.36 -9.10 11.65
C VAL A 61 11.45 -8.30 12.97
N PRO A 62 12.19 -8.74 14.02
CA PRO A 62 12.32 -7.98 15.26
C PRO A 62 12.89 -6.57 15.03
N ASP A 63 13.90 -6.44 14.15
CA ASP A 63 14.53 -5.15 13.85
C ASP A 63 13.54 -4.23 13.10
N LEU A 64 12.79 -4.77 12.13
CA LEU A 64 11.78 -4.02 11.39
C LEU A 64 10.67 -3.48 12.31
N VAL A 65 10.13 -4.35 13.19
CA VAL A 65 9.06 -3.98 14.13
C VAL A 65 9.59 -2.98 15.17
N GLY A 66 10.82 -3.19 15.66
CA GLY A 66 11.49 -2.27 16.58
C GLY A 66 11.70 -0.89 15.98
N PHE A 67 12.11 -0.81 14.71
CA PHE A 67 12.26 0.46 13.98
C PHE A 67 10.92 1.18 13.79
N ALA A 68 9.89 0.46 13.34
CA ALA A 68 8.57 1.05 13.09
C ALA A 68 7.93 1.68 14.33
N ALA A 69 8.19 1.14 15.53
CA ALA A 69 7.70 1.72 16.79
C ALA A 69 8.27 3.12 17.11
N HIS A 70 9.37 3.51 16.46
CA HIS A 70 10.04 4.81 16.63
C HIS A 70 9.71 5.83 15.53
N LEU A 71 9.02 5.40 14.47
CA LEU A 71 8.46 6.28 13.46
C LEU A 71 7.12 6.84 13.97
N ARG A 72 7.17 7.91 14.76
CA ARG A 72 6.00 8.75 15.05
C ARG A 72 5.99 9.96 14.12
#